data_AF-A0A1F9X601-F1
#
_entry.id   AF-A0A1F9X601-F1
#
_cell.length_a   1.000
_cell.length_b   1.000
_cell.length_c   1.000
_cell.angle_alpha   90.00
_cell.angle_beta   90.00
_cell.angle_gamma   90.00
#
_symmetry.space_group_name_H-M   'P 1'
#
loop_
_entity.id
_entity.type
_entity.pdbx_description
1 polymer ?
#
loop_
_entity_poly.entity_id
_entity_poly.type
_entity_poly.pdbx_seq_one_letter_code
_entity_poly.pdbx_strand_id
1 'polypeptide(L)'
;MPLKIILAFLIRDFKIEKAYRLHFLVKLATVGFQFAVFFFLGKMVNENYFPFVFTGLLFSKIFEFTLSGITDSIRQEQHWGTLESLLLCPKGHQRILFSMFASKTVLFFFEFLAYILIGVFFFGISLSLLKIFYLVLFWLVVIFSFYGLGLLNASYVLVFKRGDPAGWLISTLTDLLSGVYFPSNLLPLWLVKISYLLPTTYALAFIRQLLFDGTLNPGYLLIVFFSGFILYIAGTACLKLALNSCKKNGTLGSY
;
A
#
# COMPACT_ATOMS: atom_id res chain seq x y z
N MET A 1 4.02 -25.16 -9.24
CA MET A 1 2.57 -25.04 -9.56
C MET A 1 1.96 -23.66 -9.24
N PRO A 2 2.25 -22.98 -8.11
CA PRO A 2 1.75 -21.61 -7.85
C PRO A 2 2.54 -20.53 -8.61
N LEU A 3 3.86 -20.68 -8.73
CA LEU A 3 4.72 -19.70 -9.42
C LEU A 3 4.34 -19.47 -10.89
N LYS A 4 3.87 -20.52 -11.59
CA LYS A 4 3.39 -20.40 -12.97
C LYS A 4 2.15 -19.51 -13.10
N ILE A 5 1.30 -19.46 -12.07
CA ILE A 5 0.08 -18.63 -12.07
C ILE A 5 0.46 -17.18 -11.82
N ILE A 6 1.30 -16.93 -10.81
CA ILE A 6 1.84 -15.60 -10.51
C ILE A 6 2.55 -15.04 -11.75
N LEU A 7 3.37 -15.85 -12.41
CA LEU A 7 4.09 -15.45 -13.61
C LEU A 7 3.14 -15.18 -14.80
N ALA A 8 2.06 -15.94 -14.95
CA ALA A 8 1.05 -15.66 -15.97
C ALA A 8 0.34 -14.31 -15.74
N PHE A 9 -0.07 -14.03 -14.49
CA PHE A 9 -0.62 -12.74 -14.11
C PHE A 9 0.40 -11.61 -14.31
N LEU A 10 1.66 -11.82 -13.91
CA LEU A 10 2.73 -10.84 -14.08
C LEU A 10 2.95 -10.49 -15.56
N ILE A 11 3.03 -11.49 -16.44
CA ILE A 11 3.18 -11.25 -17.89
C ILE A 11 1.98 -10.49 -18.44
N ARG A 12 0.77 -10.86 -18.02
CA ARG A 12 -0.46 -10.17 -18.43
C ARG A 12 -0.44 -8.71 -17.99
N ASP A 13 -0.22 -8.46 -16.71
CA ASP A 13 -0.27 -7.12 -16.12
C ASP A 13 0.85 -6.24 -16.68
N PHE A 14 2.05 -6.80 -16.91
CA PHE A 14 3.14 -6.10 -17.60
C PHE A 14 2.79 -5.72 -19.04
N LYS A 15 2.14 -6.62 -19.80
CA LYS A 15 1.67 -6.30 -21.16
C LYS A 15 0.64 -5.17 -21.15
N ILE A 16 -0.24 -5.15 -20.15
CA ILE A 16 -1.25 -4.10 -19.97
C ILE A 16 -0.55 -2.77 -19.68
N GLU A 17 0.31 -2.69 -18.66
CA GLU A 17 1.04 -1.45 -18.34
C GLU A 17 1.90 -0.96 -19.52
N LYS A 18 2.52 -1.89 -20.28
CA LYS A 18 3.27 -1.54 -21.49
C LYS A 18 2.40 -1.00 -22.62
N ALA A 19 1.14 -1.45 -22.73
CA ALA A 19 0.18 -0.93 -23.69
C ALA A 19 -0.33 0.46 -23.26
N TYR A 20 -0.57 0.65 -21.96
CA TYR A 20 -1.06 1.90 -21.37
C TYR A 20 0.07 2.80 -20.83
N ARG A 21 1.09 3.07 -21.65
CA ARG A 21 2.28 3.87 -21.23
C ARG A 21 1.93 5.23 -20.64
N LEU A 22 0.86 5.86 -21.16
CA LEU A 22 0.37 7.15 -20.65
C LEU A 22 -0.10 7.04 -19.20
N HIS A 23 -0.76 5.95 -18.81
CA HIS A 23 -1.22 5.75 -17.44
C HIS A 23 -0.04 5.69 -16.47
N PHE A 24 1.02 4.95 -16.82
CA PHE A 24 2.26 4.90 -16.04
C PHE A 24 2.93 6.28 -15.92
N LEU A 25 3.05 7.02 -17.03
CA LEU A 25 3.62 8.37 -17.02
C LEU A 25 2.81 9.35 -16.17
N VAL A 26 1.47 9.28 -16.23
CA VAL A 26 0.59 10.12 -15.41
C VAL A 26 0.73 9.78 -13.93
N LYS A 27 0.85 8.50 -13.56
CA LYS A 27 1.14 8.09 -12.18
C LYS A 27 2.45 8.71 -11.67
N LEU A 28 3.53 8.59 -12.43
CA LEU A 28 4.82 9.19 -12.08
C LEU A 28 4.75 10.72 -12.00
N ALA A 29 4.07 11.36 -12.95
CA ALA A 29 3.91 12.82 -12.98
C ALA A 29 3.09 13.31 -11.77
N THR A 30 2.06 12.57 -11.36
CA THR A 30 1.24 12.90 -10.19
C THR A 30 2.06 12.84 -8.91
N VAL A 31 2.88 11.80 -8.73
CA VAL A 31 3.78 11.70 -7.57
C VAL A 31 4.87 12.77 -7.61
N GLY A 32 5.46 13.01 -8.79
CA GLY A 32 6.44 14.08 -8.98
C GLY A 32 5.86 15.46 -8.65
N PHE A 33 4.62 15.73 -9.05
CA PHE A 33 3.91 16.95 -8.70
C PHE A 33 3.66 17.05 -7.19
N GLN A 34 3.22 15.95 -6.56
CA GLN A 34 3.03 15.91 -5.10
C GLN A 34 4.35 16.20 -4.36
N PHE A 35 5.47 15.60 -4.80
CA PHE A 35 6.79 15.89 -4.23
C PHE A 35 7.20 17.34 -4.46
N ALA A 36 6.93 17.92 -5.64
CA ALA A 36 7.23 19.31 -5.91
C ALA A 36 6.50 20.26 -4.95
N VAL A 37 5.20 20.02 -4.72
CA VAL A 37 4.42 20.81 -3.75
C VAL A 37 5.07 20.77 -2.37
N PHE A 38 5.38 19.58 -1.86
CA PHE A 38 6.00 19.44 -0.53
C PHE A 38 7.44 19.95 -0.46
N PHE A 39 8.19 19.90 -1.57
CA PHE A 39 9.53 20.45 -1.66
C PHE A 39 9.51 21.98 -1.52
N PHE A 40 8.62 22.65 -2.26
CA PHE A 40 8.47 24.11 -2.15
C PHE A 40 7.90 24.54 -0.80
N LEU A 41 6.98 23.75 -0.21
CA LEU A 41 6.54 23.97 1.17
C LEU A 41 7.71 23.81 2.16
N GLY A 42 8.58 22.82 1.97
CA GLY A 42 9.79 22.65 2.77
C GLY A 42 10.70 23.88 2.71
N LYS A 43 10.89 24.49 1.54
CA LYS A 43 11.64 25.75 1.42
C LYS A 43 11.02 26.91 2.18
N MET A 44 9.71 26.93 2.38
CA MET A 44 9.04 27.97 3.19
C MET A 44 9.17 27.72 4.69
N VAL A 45 9.19 26.44 5.11
CA VAL A 45 9.18 26.07 6.54
C VAL A 45 10.60 25.85 7.07
N ASN A 46 11.30 24.84 6.54
CA ASN A 46 12.64 24.41 6.96
C ASN A 46 13.21 23.42 5.94
N GLU A 47 14.51 23.49 5.66
CA GLU A 47 15.23 22.56 4.78
C GLU A 47 15.07 21.08 5.19
N ASN A 48 14.94 20.80 6.49
CA ASN A 48 14.77 19.44 7.01
C ASN A 48 13.34 18.89 6.88
N TYR A 49 12.37 19.72 6.50
CA TYR A 49 10.97 19.28 6.36
C TYR A 49 10.78 18.34 5.17
N PHE A 50 11.43 18.63 4.03
CA PHE A 50 11.21 17.83 2.83
C PHE A 50 11.70 16.38 2.97
N PRO A 51 12.92 16.09 3.48
CA PRO A 51 13.33 14.71 3.77
C PRO A 51 12.36 13.99 4.72
N PHE A 52 11.86 14.69 5.75
CA PHE A 52 10.88 14.14 6.68
C PHE A 52 9.58 13.75 5.99
N VAL A 53 8.99 14.66 5.20
CA VAL A 53 7.73 14.40 4.49
C VAL A 53 7.92 13.40 3.36
N PHE A 54 9.04 13.42 2.66
CA PHE A 54 9.35 12.47 1.60
C PHE A 54 9.26 11.01 2.09
N THR A 55 9.84 10.71 3.26
CA THR A 55 9.70 9.37 3.87
C THR A 55 8.24 9.02 4.19
N GLY A 56 7.46 10.01 4.65
CA GLY A 56 6.03 9.87 4.87
C GLY A 56 5.27 9.58 3.58
N LEU A 57 5.51 10.35 2.52
CA LEU A 57 4.82 10.18 1.23
C LEU A 57 5.15 8.82 0.59
N LEU A 58 6.40 8.37 0.68
CA LEU A 58 6.77 7.02 0.27
C LEU A 58 5.98 5.96 1.05
N PHE A 59 5.87 6.12 2.37
CA PHE A 59 5.03 5.25 3.19
C PHE A 59 3.56 5.27 2.75
N SER A 60 2.98 6.45 2.54
CA SER A 60 1.59 6.59 2.07
C SER A 60 1.36 5.84 0.77
N LYS A 61 2.30 5.92 -0.20
CA LYS A 61 2.17 5.17 -1.46
C LYS A 61 2.20 3.67 -1.26
N ILE A 62 3.05 3.17 -0.38
CA ILE A 62 3.09 1.72 -0.07
C ILE A 62 1.82 1.30 0.66
N PHE A 63 1.36 2.09 1.62
CA PHE A 63 0.17 1.80 2.40
C PHE A 63 -1.10 1.81 1.54
N GLU A 64 -1.27 2.84 0.70
CA GLU A 64 -2.36 2.96 -0.28
C GLU A 64 -2.39 1.75 -1.22
N PHE A 65 -1.23 1.37 -1.79
CA PHE A 65 -1.11 0.19 -2.63
C PHE A 65 -1.48 -1.11 -1.88
N THR A 66 -1.02 -1.25 -0.64
CA THR A 66 -1.29 -2.46 0.17
C THR A 66 -2.76 -2.57 0.55
N LEU A 67 -3.42 -1.45 0.82
CA LEU A 67 -4.81 -1.36 1.24
C LEU A 67 -5.80 -1.56 0.08
N SER A 68 -5.52 -0.97 -1.08
CA SER A 68 -6.46 -0.96 -2.22
C SER A 68 -6.05 -1.88 -3.38
N GLY A 69 -4.80 -2.35 -3.46
CA GLY A 69 -4.30 -3.12 -4.60
C GLY A 69 -5.07 -4.43 -4.86
N ILE A 70 -5.55 -5.11 -3.81
CA ILE A 70 -6.40 -6.30 -3.96
C ILE A 70 -7.78 -5.90 -4.48
N THR A 71 -8.39 -4.89 -3.88
CA THR A 71 -9.67 -4.32 -4.28
C THR A 71 -9.67 -3.91 -5.75
N ASP A 72 -8.64 -3.21 -6.19
CA ASP A 72 -8.48 -2.77 -7.58
C ASP A 72 -8.33 -3.95 -8.53
N SER A 73 -7.63 -5.00 -8.11
CA SER A 73 -7.51 -6.23 -8.89
C SER A 73 -8.85 -6.95 -9.04
N ILE A 74 -9.63 -7.05 -7.97
CA ILE A 74 -10.97 -7.65 -8.02
C ILE A 74 -11.88 -6.83 -8.94
N ARG A 75 -11.92 -5.51 -8.76
CA ARG A 75 -12.73 -4.61 -9.59
C ARG A 75 -12.36 -4.68 -11.06
N GLN A 76 -11.08 -4.78 -11.37
CA GLN A 76 -10.58 -4.92 -12.73
C GLN A 76 -11.08 -6.23 -13.37
N GLU A 77 -11.02 -7.36 -12.66
CA GLU A 77 -11.57 -8.62 -13.17
C GLU A 77 -13.11 -8.62 -13.24
N GLN A 78 -13.80 -7.91 -12.33
CA GLN A 78 -15.24 -7.71 -12.44
C GLN A 78 -15.57 -6.94 -13.72
N HIS A 79 -14.91 -5.80 -13.94
CA HIS A 79 -15.10 -4.97 -15.13
C HIS A 79 -14.81 -5.72 -16.43
N TRP A 80 -13.87 -6.66 -16.44
CA TRP A 80 -13.60 -7.51 -17.60
C TRP A 80 -14.55 -8.72 -17.73
N GLY A 81 -15.41 -8.97 -16.75
CA GLY A 81 -16.29 -10.15 -16.72
C GLY A 81 -15.53 -11.46 -16.56
N THR A 82 -14.31 -11.42 -16.01
CA THR A 82 -13.42 -12.57 -15.86
C THR A 82 -13.37 -13.09 -14.44
N LEU A 83 -13.95 -12.37 -13.46
CA LEU A 83 -13.91 -12.77 -12.06
C LEU A 83 -14.59 -14.13 -11.84
N GLU A 84 -15.79 -14.39 -12.38
CA GLU A 84 -16.42 -15.71 -12.20
C GLU A 84 -15.58 -16.83 -12.80
N SER A 85 -15.06 -16.64 -14.00
CA SER A 85 -14.20 -17.62 -14.68
C SER A 85 -12.95 -17.94 -13.86
N LEU A 86 -12.33 -16.90 -13.28
CA LEU A 86 -11.20 -17.08 -12.36
C LEU A 86 -11.59 -17.86 -11.11
N LEU A 87 -12.72 -17.54 -10.49
CA LEU A 87 -13.17 -18.21 -9.27
C LEU A 87 -13.62 -19.67 -9.51
N LEU A 88 -14.04 -20.02 -10.74
CA LEU A 88 -14.35 -21.40 -11.15
C LEU A 88 -13.09 -22.26 -11.36
N CYS A 89 -11.91 -21.65 -11.44
CA CYS A 89 -10.67 -22.38 -11.65
C CYS A 89 -10.38 -23.32 -10.46
N PRO A 90 -9.99 -24.59 -10.69
CA PRO A 90 -9.85 -25.62 -9.64
C PRO A 90 -8.71 -25.37 -8.63
N LYS A 91 -8.03 -24.22 -8.71
CA LYS A 91 -6.84 -23.89 -7.91
C LYS A 91 -7.12 -23.12 -6.63
N GLY A 92 -8.40 -22.90 -6.29
CA GLY A 92 -8.82 -22.29 -5.04
C GLY A 92 -8.74 -20.77 -5.05
N HIS A 93 -9.86 -20.13 -4.74
CA HIS A 93 -10.09 -18.68 -4.76
C HIS A 93 -8.98 -17.86 -4.08
N GLN A 94 -8.48 -18.30 -2.92
CA GLN A 94 -7.44 -17.59 -2.17
C GLN A 94 -6.10 -17.53 -2.93
N ARG A 95 -5.75 -18.59 -3.65
CA ARG A 95 -4.49 -18.64 -4.41
C ARG A 95 -4.52 -17.70 -5.61
N ILE A 96 -5.69 -17.55 -6.22
CA ILE A 96 -5.88 -16.67 -7.38
C ILE A 96 -5.79 -15.22 -6.96
N LEU A 97 -6.53 -14.83 -5.91
CA LEU A 97 -6.47 -13.49 -5.35
C LEU A 97 -5.05 -13.12 -4.88
N PHE A 98 -4.37 -14.05 -4.19
CA PHE A 98 -2.97 -13.86 -3.81
C PHE A 98 -2.06 -13.69 -5.04
N SER A 99 -2.28 -14.46 -6.11
CA SER A 99 -1.46 -14.36 -7.33
C SER A 99 -1.65 -13.04 -8.06
N MET A 100 -2.88 -12.52 -8.09
CA MET A 100 -3.21 -11.20 -8.66
C MET A 100 -2.57 -10.07 -7.86
N PHE A 101 -2.61 -10.15 -6.53
CA PHE A 101 -1.93 -9.16 -5.70
C PHE A 101 -0.41 -9.26 -5.86
N ALA A 102 0.16 -10.46 -5.83
CA ALA A 102 1.58 -10.68 -5.97
C ALA A 102 2.14 -10.17 -7.31
N SER A 103 1.42 -10.34 -8.43
CA SER A 103 1.83 -9.77 -9.72
C SER A 103 1.87 -8.25 -9.68
N LYS A 104 0.83 -7.60 -9.14
CA LYS A 104 0.80 -6.14 -8.98
C LYS A 104 1.87 -5.63 -8.04
N THR A 105 2.19 -6.36 -6.98
CA THR A 105 3.25 -6.01 -6.02
C THR A 105 4.61 -5.92 -6.70
N VAL A 106 4.90 -6.82 -7.66
CA VAL A 106 6.14 -6.75 -8.45
C VAL A 106 6.17 -5.51 -9.35
N LEU A 107 5.06 -5.15 -9.98
CA LEU A 107 5.00 -3.93 -10.80
C LEU A 107 5.14 -2.66 -9.93
N PHE A 108 4.45 -2.64 -8.79
CA PHE A 108 4.53 -1.54 -7.83
C PHE A 108 5.94 -1.39 -7.23
N PHE A 109 6.71 -2.48 -7.11
CA PHE A 109 8.11 -2.37 -6.70
C PHE A 109 8.92 -1.48 -7.65
N PHE A 110 8.72 -1.60 -8.97
CA PHE A 110 9.39 -0.73 -9.94
C PHE A 110 8.88 0.71 -9.88
N GLU A 111 7.57 0.92 -9.64
CA GLU A 111 7.01 2.26 -9.40
C GLU A 111 7.61 2.89 -8.14
N PHE A 112 7.74 2.13 -7.06
CA PHE A 112 8.32 2.58 -5.81
C PHE A 112 9.80 2.98 -5.97
N LEU A 113 10.58 2.19 -6.70
CA LEU A 113 11.93 2.57 -7.08
C LEU A 113 11.95 3.86 -7.91
N ALA A 114 11.03 4.02 -8.86
CA ALA A 114 10.91 5.25 -9.63
C ALA A 114 10.57 6.45 -8.73
N TYR A 115 9.72 6.29 -7.71
CA TYR A 115 9.44 7.35 -6.73
C TYR A 115 10.69 7.76 -5.95
N ILE A 116 11.52 6.79 -5.53
CA ILE A 116 12.81 7.07 -4.88
C ILE A 116 13.73 7.84 -5.83
N LEU A 117 13.85 7.40 -7.08
CA LEU A 117 14.69 8.06 -8.08
C LEU A 117 14.22 9.48 -8.37
N ILE A 118 12.91 9.73 -8.42
CA ILE A 118 12.36 11.08 -8.56
C ILE A 118 12.81 11.97 -7.39
N GLY A 119 12.70 11.48 -6.15
CA GLY A 119 13.18 12.19 -4.96
C GLY A 119 14.66 12.55 -5.01
N VAL A 120 15.49 11.57 -5.38
CA VAL A 120 16.96 11.74 -5.43
C VAL A 120 17.37 12.70 -6.56
N PHE A 121 16.90 12.50 -7.79
CA PHE A 121 17.37 13.24 -8.95
C PHE A 121 16.73 14.62 -9.12
N PHE A 122 15.44 14.79 -8.80
CA PHE A 122 14.73 16.06 -9.04
C PHE A 122 14.69 16.97 -7.81
N PHE A 123 14.75 16.40 -6.60
CA PHE A 123 14.58 17.16 -5.36
C PHE A 123 15.82 17.13 -4.45
N GLY A 124 16.93 16.57 -4.92
CA GLY A 124 18.24 16.66 -4.26
C GLY A 124 18.34 15.85 -2.96
N ILE A 125 17.52 14.82 -2.77
CA ILE A 125 17.60 13.97 -1.58
C ILE A 125 18.88 13.13 -1.64
N SER A 126 19.78 13.35 -0.68
CA SER A 126 21.00 12.54 -0.53
C SER A 126 20.68 11.21 0.17
N LEU A 127 20.46 10.16 -0.60
CA LEU A 127 20.34 8.78 -0.09
C LEU A 127 21.60 7.98 -0.44
N SER A 128 22.25 7.40 0.55
CA SER A 128 23.27 6.38 0.31
C SER A 128 22.61 5.07 -0.17
N LEU A 129 23.38 4.20 -0.83
CA LEU A 129 22.90 2.88 -1.27
C LEU A 129 22.31 2.07 -0.09
N LEU A 130 22.88 2.21 1.10
CA LEU A 130 22.41 1.58 2.32
C LEU A 130 21.03 2.12 2.77
N LYS A 131 20.78 3.43 2.64
CA LYS A 131 19.44 4.01 2.91
C LYS A 131 18.41 3.56 1.89
N ILE A 132 18.78 3.43 0.62
CA ILE A 132 17.90 2.86 -0.42
C ILE A 132 17.55 1.40 -0.08
N PHE A 133 18.52 0.61 0.35
CA PHE A 133 18.30 -0.76 0.81
C PHE A 133 17.31 -0.82 1.99
N TYR A 134 17.44 0.09 2.97
CA TYR A 134 16.49 0.20 4.07
C TYR A 134 15.07 0.56 3.63
N LEU A 135 14.92 1.46 2.65
CA LEU A 135 13.60 1.78 2.07
C LEU A 135 12.97 0.56 1.36
N VAL A 136 13.77 -0.25 0.68
CA VAL A 136 13.30 -1.50 0.04
C VAL A 136 12.89 -2.54 1.09
N LEU A 137 13.66 -2.69 2.16
CA LEU A 137 13.28 -3.58 3.26
C LEU A 137 12.01 -3.09 3.96
N PHE A 138 11.88 -1.78 4.15
CA PHE A 138 10.69 -1.16 4.71
C PHE A 138 9.45 -1.39 3.84
N TRP A 139 9.59 -1.27 2.52
CA TRP A 139 8.53 -1.60 1.57
C TRP A 139 7.99 -3.03 1.79
N LEU A 140 8.88 -4.02 1.98
CA LEU A 140 8.46 -5.39 2.31
C LEU A 140 7.71 -5.44 3.64
N VAL A 141 8.25 -4.82 4.69
CA VAL A 141 7.63 -4.81 6.03
C VAL A 141 6.21 -4.24 5.97
N VAL A 142 6.02 -3.09 5.31
CA VAL A 142 4.70 -2.46 5.20
C VAL A 142 3.72 -3.36 4.43
N ILE A 143 4.13 -3.93 3.30
CA ILE A 143 3.26 -4.83 2.52
C ILE A 143 2.84 -6.05 3.35
N PHE A 144 3.79 -6.74 3.98
CA PHE A 144 3.47 -7.94 4.75
C PHE A 144 2.64 -7.65 6.00
N SER A 145 2.95 -6.57 6.72
CA SER A 145 2.23 -6.21 7.93
C SER A 145 0.81 -5.71 7.63
N PHE A 146 0.59 -4.98 6.54
CA PHE A 146 -0.71 -4.39 6.25
C PHE A 146 -1.53 -5.14 5.19
N TYR A 147 -1.01 -6.24 4.64
CA TYR A 147 -1.76 -7.10 3.69
C TYR A 147 -3.12 -7.53 4.24
N GLY A 148 -3.21 -7.80 5.55
CA GLY A 148 -4.46 -8.11 6.23
C GLY A 148 -5.53 -7.01 6.11
N LEU A 149 -5.14 -5.73 6.18
CA LEU A 149 -6.05 -4.61 5.95
C LEU A 149 -6.52 -4.55 4.50
N GLY A 150 -5.64 -4.85 3.54
CA GLY A 150 -6.04 -4.96 2.13
C GLY A 150 -7.08 -6.06 1.90
N LEU A 151 -6.96 -7.19 2.58
CA LEU A 151 -7.97 -8.27 2.54
C LEU A 151 -9.30 -7.84 3.18
N LEU A 152 -9.25 -7.11 4.30
CA LEU A 152 -10.44 -6.53 4.93
C LEU A 152 -11.14 -5.55 3.99
N ASN A 153 -10.37 -4.66 3.36
CA ASN A 153 -10.91 -3.68 2.42
C ASN A 153 -11.55 -4.35 1.19
N ALA A 154 -10.88 -5.36 0.62
CA ALA A 154 -11.43 -6.17 -0.47
C ALA A 154 -12.74 -6.87 -0.06
N SER A 155 -12.82 -7.37 1.18
CA SER A 155 -14.03 -8.01 1.70
C SER A 155 -15.21 -7.02 1.81
N TYR A 156 -14.94 -5.78 2.23
CA TYR A 156 -15.93 -4.71 2.25
C TYR A 156 -16.46 -4.43 0.84
N VAL A 157 -15.58 -4.21 -0.13
CA VAL A 157 -15.99 -3.90 -1.50
C VAL A 157 -16.78 -5.03 -2.15
N LEU A 158 -16.42 -6.29 -1.91
CA LEU A 158 -17.18 -7.43 -2.41
C LEU A 158 -18.63 -7.45 -1.91
N VAL A 159 -18.86 -7.09 -0.65
CA VAL A 159 -20.19 -7.12 -0.03
C VAL A 159 -21.02 -5.89 -0.43
N PHE A 160 -20.42 -4.70 -0.35
CA PHE A 160 -21.14 -3.44 -0.52
C PHE A 160 -21.20 -2.96 -1.98
N LYS A 161 -20.30 -3.46 -2.85
CA LYS A 161 -20.21 -3.24 -4.31
C LYS A 161 -19.98 -1.79 -4.77
N ARG A 162 -20.28 -0.80 -3.94
CA ARG A 162 -20.20 0.62 -4.27
C ARG A 162 -18.92 1.29 -3.77
N GLY A 163 -18.01 1.59 -4.70
CA GLY A 163 -16.79 2.37 -4.45
C GLY A 163 -15.85 1.80 -3.38
N ASP A 164 -14.77 2.50 -3.09
CA ASP A 164 -13.87 2.18 -1.97
C ASP A 164 -13.80 3.31 -0.92
N PRO A 165 -14.95 3.74 -0.35
CA PRO A 165 -14.95 4.81 0.65
C PRO A 165 -14.24 4.39 1.94
N ALA A 166 -14.27 3.09 2.28
CA ALA A 166 -13.58 2.56 3.45
C ALA A 166 -12.05 2.64 3.27
N GLY A 167 -11.52 2.15 2.15
CA GLY A 167 -10.09 2.26 1.83
C GLY A 167 -9.63 3.72 1.80
N TRP A 168 -10.39 4.60 1.12
CA TRP A 168 -10.07 6.03 1.05
C TRP A 168 -10.03 6.70 2.44
N LEU A 169 -11.03 6.44 3.30
CA LEU A 169 -11.06 6.98 4.66
C LEU A 169 -9.88 6.45 5.50
N ILE A 170 -9.61 5.15 5.45
CA ILE A 170 -8.52 4.54 6.21
C ILE A 170 -7.16 5.10 5.76
N SER A 171 -6.95 5.25 4.45
CA SER A 171 -5.72 5.85 3.90
C SER A 171 -5.56 7.30 4.37
N THR A 172 -6.60 8.11 4.21
CA THR A 172 -6.56 9.55 4.55
C THR A 172 -6.35 9.77 6.05
N LEU A 173 -7.03 9.01 6.91
CA LEU A 173 -6.83 9.06 8.35
C LEU A 173 -5.44 8.57 8.75
N THR A 174 -4.93 7.54 8.07
CA THR A 174 -3.57 7.06 8.30
C THR A 174 -2.55 8.15 7.96
N ASP A 175 -2.70 8.83 6.83
CA ASP A 175 -1.78 9.91 6.45
C ASP A 175 -1.79 11.06 7.47
N LEU A 176 -2.97 11.42 7.98
CA LEU A 176 -3.10 12.46 8.98
C LEU A 176 -2.51 12.06 10.35
N LEU A 177 -2.81 10.84 10.80
CA LEU A 177 -2.57 10.42 12.19
C LEU A 177 -1.23 9.71 12.39
N SER A 178 -0.69 9.02 11.39
CA SER A 178 0.57 8.26 11.51
C SER A 178 1.82 9.14 11.44
N GLY A 179 1.64 10.43 11.16
CA GLY A 179 2.71 11.42 11.08
C GLY A 179 3.38 11.51 9.72
N VAL A 180 2.65 11.25 8.63
CA VAL A 180 3.16 11.38 7.25
C VAL A 180 3.59 12.80 6.95
N TYR A 181 2.68 13.76 7.15
CA TYR A 181 2.91 15.16 6.80
C TYR A 181 3.61 15.96 7.90
N PHE A 182 3.35 15.62 9.16
CA PHE A 182 3.91 16.31 10.31
C PHE A 182 4.11 15.35 11.48
N PRO A 183 5.02 15.66 12.43
CA PRO A 183 5.21 14.85 13.63
C PRO A 183 3.90 14.67 14.42
N SER A 184 3.63 13.45 14.90
CA SER A 184 2.39 13.14 15.62
C SER A 184 2.21 13.91 16.93
N ASN A 185 3.30 14.41 17.53
CA ASN A 185 3.27 15.24 18.73
C ASN A 185 2.71 16.66 18.52
N LEU A 186 2.52 17.10 17.27
CA LEU A 186 1.86 18.38 16.95
C LEU A 186 0.33 18.28 16.98
N LEU A 187 -0.23 17.07 17.08
CA LEU A 187 -1.66 16.86 17.16
C LEU A 187 -2.20 17.24 18.56
N PRO A 188 -3.48 17.64 18.68
CA PRO A 188 -4.18 17.71 19.95
C PRO A 188 -4.04 16.41 20.76
N LEU A 189 -3.96 16.51 22.09
CA LEU A 189 -3.69 15.37 22.99
C LEU A 189 -4.57 14.13 22.75
N TRP A 190 -5.83 14.31 22.35
CA TRP A 190 -6.74 13.21 22.05
C TRP A 190 -6.36 12.48 20.75
N LEU A 191 -5.92 13.21 19.72
CA LEU A 191 -5.45 12.65 18.45
C LEU A 191 -4.09 11.96 18.61
N VAL A 192 -3.21 12.48 19.47
CA VAL A 192 -1.94 11.83 19.81
C VAL A 192 -2.16 10.42 20.35
N LYS A 193 -3.14 10.25 21.26
CA LYS A 193 -3.48 8.92 21.81
C LYS A 193 -3.96 7.96 20.72
N ILE A 194 -4.77 8.45 19.77
CA ILE A 194 -5.25 7.64 18.64
C ILE A 194 -4.09 7.28 17.71
N SER A 195 -3.18 8.21 17.45
CA SER A 195 -1.96 7.97 16.65
C SER A 195 -1.14 6.80 17.22
N TYR A 196 -0.96 6.74 18.54
CA TYR A 196 -0.25 5.63 19.18
C TYR A 196 -1.01 4.29 19.19
N LEU A 197 -2.29 4.25 18.85
CA LEU A 197 -3.00 2.98 18.62
C LEU A 197 -2.76 2.44 17.21
N LEU A 198 -2.32 3.29 16.28
CA LEU A 198 -2.14 2.91 14.88
C LEU A 198 -0.78 2.22 14.68
N PRO A 199 -0.75 0.97 14.17
CA PRO A 199 0.50 0.29 13.85
C PRO A 199 1.33 1.00 12.78
N THR A 200 0.67 1.80 11.93
CA THR A 200 1.30 2.63 10.89
C THR A 200 2.21 3.70 11.45
N THR A 201 1.87 4.28 12.62
CA THR A 201 2.72 5.25 13.34
C THR A 201 4.06 4.63 13.72
N TYR A 202 4.05 3.38 14.20
CA TYR A 202 5.27 2.67 14.57
C TYR A 202 6.10 2.25 13.35
N ALA A 203 5.45 1.87 12.25
CA ALA A 203 6.14 1.57 11.00
C ALA A 203 6.89 2.80 10.47
N LEU A 204 6.23 3.96 10.44
CA LEU A 204 6.85 5.20 9.96
C LEU A 204 7.94 5.71 10.92
N ALA A 205 7.74 5.58 12.24
CA ALA A 205 8.78 5.90 13.22
C ALA A 205 10.01 5.01 13.06
N PHE A 206 9.82 3.70 12.83
CA PHE A 206 10.91 2.74 12.62
C PHE A 206 11.80 3.11 11.44
N ILE A 207 11.21 3.40 10.27
CA ILE A 207 12.02 3.75 9.09
C ILE A 207 12.72 5.11 9.25
N ARG A 208 12.10 6.07 9.95
CA ARG A 208 12.72 7.37 10.21
C ARG A 208 13.92 7.27 11.16
N GLN A 209 13.81 6.50 12.24
CA GLN A 209 14.95 6.24 13.13
C GLN A 209 16.11 5.58 12.38
N LEU A 210 15.79 4.65 11.48
CA LEU A 210 16.79 3.96 10.69
C LEU A 210 17.46 4.87 9.65
N LEU A 211 16.71 5.79 9.02
CA LEU A 211 17.22 6.66 7.96
C LEU A 211 17.93 7.92 8.48
N PHE A 212 17.47 8.49 9.58
CA PHE A 212 17.95 9.77 10.12
C PHE A 212 18.85 9.60 11.33
N ASP A 213 18.45 8.75 12.29
CA ASP A 213 19.17 8.59 13.55
C ASP A 213 20.20 7.45 13.50
N GLY A 214 20.09 6.55 12.51
CA GLY A 214 20.91 5.34 12.42
C GLY A 214 20.62 4.33 13.55
N THR A 215 19.52 4.50 14.26
CA THR A 215 19.12 3.64 15.38
C THR A 215 18.02 2.68 14.98
N LEU A 216 18.03 1.50 15.60
CA LEU A 216 17.03 0.46 15.40
C LEU A 216 16.28 0.25 16.71
N ASN A 217 14.99 0.57 16.73
CA ASN A 217 14.12 0.17 17.82
C ASN A 217 13.34 -1.10 17.45
N PRO A 218 13.76 -2.29 17.93
CA PRO A 218 13.09 -3.54 17.61
C PRO A 218 11.65 -3.59 18.15
N GLY A 219 11.33 -2.81 19.18
CA GLY A 219 9.98 -2.73 19.75
C GLY A 219 8.94 -2.25 18.74
N TYR A 220 9.27 -1.26 17.90
CA TYR A 220 8.38 -0.77 16.85
C TYR A 220 8.13 -1.84 15.79
N LEU A 221 9.19 -2.55 15.40
CA LEU A 221 9.08 -3.64 14.44
C LEU A 221 8.20 -4.78 14.97
N LEU A 222 8.34 -5.14 16.25
CA LEU A 222 7.49 -6.14 16.90
C LEU A 222 6.01 -5.72 16.90
N ILE A 223 5.70 -4.48 17.28
CA ILE A 223 4.32 -3.96 17.26
C ILE A 223 3.72 -4.08 15.85
N VAL A 224 4.49 -3.70 14.83
CA VAL A 224 4.08 -3.75 13.41
C VAL A 224 3.86 -5.20 12.92
N PHE A 225 4.69 -6.15 13.35
CA PHE A 225 4.50 -7.57 13.00
C PHE A 225 3.34 -8.21 13.75
N PHE A 226 3.20 -7.98 15.05
CA PHE A 226 2.11 -8.55 15.84
C PHE A 226 0.75 -8.02 15.37
N SER A 227 0.63 -6.70 15.19
CA SER A 227 -0.59 -6.10 14.63
C SER A 227 -0.86 -6.63 13.22
N GLY A 228 0.16 -6.76 12.38
CA GLY A 228 0.02 -7.31 11.04
C GLY A 228 -0.47 -8.76 11.02
N PHE A 229 0.02 -9.59 11.95
CA PHE A 229 -0.45 -10.97 12.09
C PHE A 229 -1.93 -11.04 12.49
N ILE A 230 -2.36 -10.20 13.44
CA ILE A 230 -3.78 -10.10 13.85
C ILE A 230 -4.64 -9.65 12.67
N LEU A 231 -4.21 -8.61 11.95
CA LEU A 231 -4.91 -8.10 10.77
C LEU A 231 -4.99 -9.12 9.65
N TYR A 232 -3.95 -9.94 9.46
CA TYR A 232 -3.94 -11.01 8.47
C TYR A 232 -4.99 -12.09 8.79
N ILE A 233 -5.08 -12.52 10.05
CA ILE A 233 -6.10 -13.48 10.48
C ILE A 233 -7.50 -12.89 10.27
N ALA A 234 -7.74 -11.67 10.74
CA ALA A 234 -9.03 -10.99 10.60
C ALA A 234 -9.40 -10.82 9.12
N GLY A 235 -8.49 -10.33 8.29
CA GLY A 235 -8.71 -10.09 6.86
C GLY A 235 -8.99 -11.36 6.07
N THR A 236 -8.24 -12.44 6.33
CA THR A 236 -8.51 -13.72 5.67
C THR A 236 -9.86 -14.33 6.10
N ALA A 237 -10.27 -14.18 7.36
CA ALA A 237 -11.58 -14.62 7.84
C ALA A 237 -12.72 -13.83 7.17
N CYS A 238 -12.66 -12.49 7.19
CA CYS A 238 -13.64 -11.62 6.57
C CYS A 238 -13.75 -11.85 5.05
N LEU A 239 -12.62 -12.00 4.35
CA LEU A 239 -12.62 -12.28 2.91
C LEU A 239 -13.31 -13.62 2.58
N LYS A 240 -13.05 -14.68 3.37
CA LYS A 240 -13.73 -15.96 3.20
C LYS A 240 -15.24 -15.82 3.38
N LEU A 241 -15.67 -15.09 4.41
CA LEU A 241 -17.10 -14.84 4.67
C LEU A 241 -17.75 -14.04 3.55
N ALA A 242 -17.10 -12.96 3.08
CA ALA A 242 -17.58 -12.14 1.98
C ALA A 242 -17.73 -12.95 0.68
N LEU A 243 -16.72 -13.75 0.31
CA LEU A 243 -16.78 -14.60 -0.87
C LEU A 243 -17.90 -15.64 -0.78
N ASN A 244 -18.09 -16.26 0.39
CA ASN A 244 -19.16 -17.23 0.59
C ASN A 244 -20.55 -16.58 0.53
N SER A 245 -20.71 -15.38 1.08
CA SER A 245 -21.94 -14.60 0.99
C SER A 245 -22.27 -14.25 -0.47
N CYS A 246 -21.29 -13.73 -1.22
CA CYS A 246 -21.49 -13.36 -2.62
C CYS A 246 -21.83 -14.56 -3.51
N LYS A 247 -21.26 -15.73 -3.23
CA LYS A 247 -21.58 -16.98 -3.93
C LYS A 247 -23.01 -17.44 -3.68
N LYS A 248 -23.44 -17.44 -2.40
CA LYS A 248 -24.80 -17.84 -2.03
C LYS A 248 -25.86 -16.94 -2.68
N ASN A 249 -25.55 -15.65 -2.81
CA ASN A 249 -26.48 -14.66 -3.36
C ASN A 249 -26.37 -14.50 -4.90
N GLY A 250 -25.41 -15.18 -5.55
CA GLY A 250 -25.19 -15.03 -7.01
C GLY A 250 -24.67 -13.65 -7.42
N THR A 251 -24.06 -12.90 -6.51
CA THR A 251 -23.72 -11.48 -6.69
C THR A 251 -22.25 -11.19 -6.99
N LEU A 252 -21.51 -12.17 -7.53
CA LEU A 252 -20.06 -12.01 -7.76
C LEU A 252 -19.74 -11.00 -8.88
N GLY A 253 -20.53 -10.99 -9.95
CA GLY A 253 -20.38 -10.05 -11.08
C GLY A 253 -21.22 -8.78 -10.98
N SER A 254 -22.00 -8.61 -9.91
CA SER A 254 -22.81 -7.40 -9.75
C SER A 254 -21.96 -6.22 -9.27
N TYR A 255 -22.14 -5.09 -9.94
CA TYR A 255 -21.49 -3.79 -9.67
C TYR A 255 -22.24 -2.95 -8.64
#